data_AF-A0A0D7CMI3-F1
#
_entry.id   AF-A0A0D7CMI3-F1
#
_cell.length_a   1.000
_cell.length_b   1.000
_cell.length_c   1.000
_cell.angle_alpha   90.00
_cell.angle_beta   90.00
_cell.angle_gamma   90.00
#
_symmetry.space_group_name_H-M   'P 1'
#
loop_
_entity.id
_entity.type
_entity.pdbx_description
1 polymer ?
#
loop_
_entity_poly.entity_id
_entity_poly.type
_entity_poly.pdbx_seq_one_letter_code
_entity_poly.pdbx_strand_id
1 'polypeptide(L)' 'MRAHGCRGEKAPIQASQRWHIERTHAWQNAFHRLARCYERRAAVIDAFFDLADTIITVRSLLRRAWTTHHWDGPPNRRP' A
#
# COMPACT_ATOMS: atom_id res chain seq x y z
N MET A 1 -23.79 -25.71 -27.59
CA MET A 1 -23.91 -24.28 -27.93
C MET A 1 -23.07 -23.48 -26.94
N ARG A 2 -21.89 -23.00 -27.34
CA ARG A 2 -21.07 -22.08 -26.52
C ARG A 2 -21.25 -20.69 -27.10
N ALA A 3 -21.76 -19.75 -26.30
CA ALA A 3 -21.84 -18.36 -26.69
C ALA A 3 -20.42 -17.81 -26.82
N HIS A 4 -20.04 -17.46 -28.05
CA HIS A 4 -18.84 -16.68 -28.30
C HIS A 4 -19.12 -15.25 -27.80
N GLY A 5 -18.46 -14.86 -26.72
CA GLY A 5 -18.55 -13.50 -26.17
C GLY A 5 -18.12 -12.46 -27.22
N CYS A 6 -18.93 -11.41 -27.33
CA CYS A 6 -18.70 -10.27 -28.20
C CYS A 6 -17.38 -9.59 -27.81
N ARG A 7 -16.40 -9.57 -28.71
CA ARG A 7 -15.15 -8.80 -28.54
C ARG A 7 -15.48 -7.30 -28.55
N GLY A 8 -15.58 -6.70 -27.37
CA GLY A 8 -15.84 -5.26 -27.24
C GLY A 8 -16.40 -4.80 -25.90
N GLU A 9 -16.88 -5.70 -25.05
CA GLU A 9 -17.38 -5.33 -23.73
C GLU A 9 -16.19 -5.08 -22.79
N LYS A 10 -15.95 -3.82 -22.41
CA LYS A 10 -14.93 -3.48 -21.40
C LYS A 10 -15.25 -4.30 -20.16
N ALA A 11 -14.32 -5.14 -19.73
CA ALA A 11 -14.45 -5.88 -18.48
C ALA A 11 -14.89 -4.89 -17.39
N PRO A 12 -15.92 -5.22 -16.59
CA PRO A 12 -16.39 -4.33 -15.54
C PRO A 12 -15.16 -3.94 -14.73
N ILE A 13 -14.94 -2.63 -14.58
CA ILE A 13 -13.82 -2.09 -13.81
C ILE A 13 -13.90 -2.75 -12.43
N GLN A 14 -13.05 -3.76 -12.18
CA GLN A 14 -12.94 -4.46 -10.91
C GLN A 14 -12.22 -3.54 -9.90
N ALA A 15 -12.71 -2.31 -9.73
CA ALA A 15 -12.11 -1.27 -8.89
C ALA A 15 -12.70 -1.24 -7.47
N SER A 16 -12.91 -2.39 -6.85
CA SER A 16 -13.34 -2.42 -5.45
C SER A 16 -12.28 -2.93 -4.49
N GLN A 17 -11.37 -3.81 -4.92
CA GLN A 17 -10.34 -4.41 -4.02
C GLN A 17 -8.91 -4.29 -4.55
N ARG A 18 -8.72 -4.25 -5.87
CA ARG A 18 -7.39 -4.20 -6.50
C ARG A 18 -6.61 -2.93 -6.18
N TRP A 19 -7.32 -1.81 -6.04
CA TRP A 19 -6.73 -0.51 -5.75
C TRP A 19 -5.98 -0.46 -4.41
N HIS A 20 -6.46 -1.19 -3.40
CA HIS A 20 -5.79 -1.24 -2.10
C HIS A 20 -4.41 -1.91 -2.21
N ILE A 21 -4.34 -3.01 -2.96
CA ILE A 21 -3.09 -3.75 -3.21
C ILE A 21 -2.11 -2.87 -4.01
N GLU A 22 -2.58 -2.24 -5.09
CA GLU A 22 -1.75 -1.37 -5.93
C GLU A 22 -1.23 -0.15 -5.16
N ARG A 23 -2.05 0.42 -4.26
CA ARG A 23 -1.65 1.54 -3.40
C ARG A 23 -0.60 1.13 -2.37
N THR A 24 -0.73 -0.04 -1.73
CA THR A 24 0.29 -0.56 -0.81
C THR A 24 1.59 -0.84 -1.54
N HIS A 25 1.50 -1.43 -2.74
CA HIS A 25 2.66 -1.66 -3.60
C HIS A 25 3.35 -0.35 -4.02
N ALA A 26 2.59 0.72 -4.26
CA ALA A 26 3.14 2.05 -4.53
C ALA A 26 3.90 2.63 -3.33
N TRP A 27 3.44 2.39 -2.09
CA TRP A 27 4.16 2.81 -0.88
C TRP A 27 5.42 1.99 -0.64
N GLN A 28 5.40 0.70 -0.96
CA GLN A 28 6.59 -0.15 -0.91
C GLN A 28 7.62 0.26 -1.97
N ASN A 29 7.18 0.66 -3.15
CA ASN A 29 8.06 1.18 -4.21
C ASN A 29 8.75 2.52 -3.87
N ALA A 30 8.23 3.27 -2.90
CA ALA A 30 8.91 4.48 -2.41
C ALA A 30 10.23 4.14 -1.66
N PHE A 31 10.39 2.89 -1.22
CA PHE A 31 11.67 2.41 -0.72
C PHE A 31 12.54 1.97 -1.91
N HIS A 32 13.45 2.84 -2.34
CA HIS A 32 14.36 2.57 -3.47
C HIS A 32 15.12 1.23 -3.37
N ARG A 33 15.35 0.73 -2.16
CA ARG A 33 15.97 -0.58 -1.92
C ARG A 33 15.06 -1.75 -2.29
N LEU A 34 13.77 -1.66 -1.99
CA LEU A 34 12.76 -2.67 -2.37
C LEU A 34 12.44 -2.60 -3.86
N ALA A 35 12.34 -1.40 -4.43
CA ALA A 35 12.03 -1.21 -5.85
C ALA A 35 13.11 -1.77 -6.79
N ARG A 36 14.37 -1.85 -6.32
CA ARG A 36 15.52 -2.27 -7.14
C ARG A 36 16.10 -3.63 -6.75
N CYS A 37 15.57 -4.26 -5.69
CA CYS A 37 15.91 -5.58 -5.14
C CYS A 37 17.27 -6.14 -5.59
N TYR A 38 18.34 -5.76 -4.87
CA TYR A 38 19.69 -6.28 -5.12
C TYR A 38 19.99 -7.55 -4.31
N GLU A 39 19.19 -7.85 -3.30
CA GLU A 39 19.34 -9.04 -2.47
C GLU A 39 18.82 -10.32 -3.17
N ARG A 40 19.60 -11.40 -3.12
CA ARG A 40 19.24 -12.71 -3.70
C ARG A 40 18.53 -13.65 -2.71
N ARG A 41 18.52 -13.31 -1.42
CA ARG A 41 17.98 -14.16 -0.35
C ARG A 41 16.54 -13.76 -0.03
N ALA A 42 15.60 -14.67 -0.26
CA ALA A 42 14.18 -14.46 0.04
C ALA A 42 13.95 -14.02 1.49
N ALA A 43 14.59 -14.66 2.48
CA ALA A 43 14.44 -14.29 3.88
C ALA A 43 14.81 -12.83 4.21
N VAL A 44 15.78 -12.24 3.49
CA VAL A 44 16.14 -10.83 3.68
C VAL A 44 15.07 -9.93 3.06
N ILE A 45 14.58 -10.30 1.87
CA ILE A 45 13.49 -9.61 1.19
C ILE A 45 12.22 -9.61 2.06
N ASP A 46 11.84 -10.78 2.60
CA ASP A 46 10.68 -10.95 3.46
C ASP A 46 10.80 -10.09 4.72
N ALA A 47 11.96 -10.12 5.41
CA ALA A 47 12.20 -9.28 6.57
C ALA A 47 12.10 -7.77 6.27
N PHE A 48 12.54 -7.34 5.07
CA PHE A 48 12.37 -5.94 4.65
C PHE A 48 10.91 -5.59 4.33
N PHE A 49 10.14 -6.52 3.75
CA PHE A 49 8.70 -6.33 3.55
C PHE A 49 7.96 -6.22 4.89
N ASP A 50 8.28 -7.08 5.86
CA ASP A 50 7.70 -7.04 7.22
C ASP A 50 8.02 -5.72 7.93
N LEU A 51 9.25 -5.23 7.80
CA LEU A 51 9.67 -3.94 8.34
C LEU A 51 8.91 -2.78 7.67
N ALA A 52 8.78 -2.80 6.34
CA ALA A 52 8.07 -1.76 5.61
C ALA A 52 6.58 -1.72 5.97
N ASP A 53 5.94 -2.89 6.10
CA ASP A 53 4.54 -3.00 6.51
C ASP A 53 4.32 -2.47 7.92
N THR A 54 5.23 -2.79 8.84
CA THR A 54 5.21 -2.27 10.22
C THR A 54 5.27 -0.74 10.23
N ILE A 55 6.19 -0.13 9.47
CA ILE A 55 6.32 1.34 9.39
C ILE A 55 5.05 1.98 8.80
N ILE A 56 4.50 1.40 7.73
CA ILE A 56 3.27 1.87 7.08
C ILE A 56 2.10 1.81 8.06
N THR A 57 1.98 0.72 8.81
CA THR A 57 0.93 0.50 9.82
C THR A 57 1.05 1.51 10.95
N VAL A 58 2.24 1.71 11.53
CA VAL A 58 2.47 2.70 12.59
C VAL A 58 2.16 4.12 12.10
N ARG A 59 2.58 4.51 10.90
CA ARG A 59 2.27 5.84 10.34
C ARG A 59 0.78 6.03 10.09
N SER A 60 0.08 4.97 9.69
CA SER A 60 -1.36 5.02 9.47
C SER A 60 -2.13 5.11 10.79
N LEU A 61 -1.69 4.39 11.82
CA LEU A 61 -2.20 4.51 13.18
C LEU A 61 -1.93 5.90 13.75
N LEU A 62 -0.74 6.45 13.57
CA LEU A 62 -0.42 7.80 14.03
C LEU A 62 -1.31 8.83 13.35
N ARG A 63 -1.48 8.79 12.02
CA ARG A 63 -2.39 9.68 11.31
C ARG A 63 -3.82 9.58 11.84
N ARG A 64 -4.31 8.36 12.07
CA ARG A 64 -5.66 8.13 12.60
C ARG A 64 -5.78 8.64 14.04
N ALA A 65 -4.80 8.35 14.88
CA ALA A 65 -4.72 8.82 16.24
C ALA A 65 -4.71 10.35 16.29
N TRP A 66 -4.01 11.03 15.38
CA TRP A 66 -4.04 12.48 15.27
C TRP A 66 -5.40 13.06 14.87
N THR A 67 -6.17 12.35 14.04
CA THR A 67 -7.53 12.78 13.66
C THR A 67 -8.57 12.47 14.72
N THR A 68 -8.41 11.38 15.46
CA THR A 68 -9.39 10.88 16.45
C THR A 68 -9.12 11.43 17.84
N HIS A 69 -7.85 11.47 18.25
CA HIS A 69 -7.40 12.15 19.45
C HIS A 69 -7.05 13.58 19.05
N HIS A 70 -8.05 14.47 19.14
CA HIS A 70 -7.81 15.90 19.03
C HIS A 70 -6.90 16.28 20.22
N TRP A 71 -5.67 16.63 19.94
CA TRP A 71 -4.78 17.16 20.96
C TRP A 71 -5.23 18.61 21.20
N ASP A 72 -5.65 18.94 22.42
CA ASP A 72 -6.24 20.24 22.84
C ASP A 72 -5.35 21.48 22.59
N GLY A 73 -4.14 21.31 22.04
CA GLY A 73 -3.28 22.40 21.60
C GLY A 73 -2.58 22.02 20.30
N PRO A 74 -2.65 22.84 19.24
CA PRO A 74 -2.00 22.51 17.98
C PRO A 74 -0.47 22.59 18.10
N PRO A 75 0.27 21.49 17.87
CA PRO A 75 1.69 21.58 17.60
C PRO A 75 1.94 22.23 16.23
N ASN A 76 2.95 23.10 16.16
CA ASN A 76 3.23 24.05 15.06
C ASN A 76 3.55 23.41 13.69
N ARG A 77 3.62 22.07 13.59
CA ARG A 77 3.81 21.34 12.33
C ARG A 77 3.03 20.04 12.32
N ARG A 78 2.30 19.81 11.23
CA ARG A 78 1.72 18.51 10.88
C ARG A 78 2.85 17.58 10.35
N PRO A 79 2.87 16.29 10.74
CA PRO A 79 3.84 15.30 10.26
C PRO A 79 3.56 14.78 8.84
#